data_AF-A0A447U2B9-F1
#
_entry.id   AF-A0A447U2B9-F1
#
_cell.length_a   1.000
_cell.length_b   1.000
_cell.length_c   1.000
_cell.angle_alpha   90.00
_cell.angle_beta   90.00
_cell.angle_gamma   90.00
#
_symmetry.space_group_name_H-M   'P 1'
#
loop_
_entity.id
_entity.type
_entity.pdbx_description
1 polymer ?
#
loop_
_entity_poly.entity_id
_entity_poly.type
_entity_poly.pdbx_seq_one_letter_code
_entity_poly.pdbx_strand_id
1 'polypeptide(L)'
;MKTNWLASPPLVVAYALAGNMNINLATDPLGYDRKGDPVYLKDIWPSAQEIARAVELVSSDMFRKEYAEVFEGTEEWKSIQVESSDTYGWQSDSTYIRLSPFFDEMQAQPAPVKDIHGARILAMLGDSVTTDHIFPGRQYQAGQSRRTLSAKPRR
;
A
#
# COMPACT_ATOMS: atom_id res chain seq x y z
N MET A 1 13.46 1.75 -19.55
CA MET A 1 13.45 0.99 -18.28
C MET A 1 12.50 1.69 -17.33
N LYS A 2 11.67 0.95 -16.58
CA LYS A 2 10.88 1.53 -15.49
C LYS A 2 11.70 1.34 -14.21
N THR A 3 12.03 2.44 -13.54
CA THR A 3 12.91 2.44 -12.37
C THR A 3 12.21 3.17 -11.23
N ASN A 4 12.30 2.62 -10.02
CA ASN A 4 11.82 3.24 -8.80
C ASN A 4 13.01 3.49 -7.88
N TRP A 5 13.01 4.64 -7.21
CA TRP A 5 14.08 5.05 -6.31
C TRP A 5 13.50 5.40 -4.93
N LEU A 6 14.21 5.02 -3.87
CA LEU A 6 13.91 5.47 -2.51
C LEU A 6 14.64 6.78 -2.26
N ALA A 7 13.93 7.79 -1.78
CA ALA A 7 14.46 9.10 -1.47
C ALA A 7 13.75 9.68 -0.24
N SER A 8 14.38 10.65 0.42
CA SER A 8 13.72 11.40 1.48
C SER A 8 12.53 12.21 0.92
N PRO A 9 11.49 12.49 1.72
CA PRO A 9 10.34 13.28 1.28
C PRO A 9 10.69 14.60 0.55
N PRO A 10 11.64 15.43 1.02
CA PRO A 10 12.00 16.66 0.27
C PRO A 10 12.68 16.37 -1.07
N LEU A 11 13.44 15.28 -1.21
CA LEU A 11 14.02 14.90 -2.50
C LEU A 11 12.95 14.40 -3.48
N VAL A 12 11.90 13.73 -3.00
CA VAL A 12 10.74 13.36 -3.84
C VAL A 12 10.12 14.62 -4.45
N VAL A 13 9.95 15.68 -3.66
CA VAL A 13 9.44 16.97 -4.14
C VAL A 13 10.40 17.61 -5.13
N ALA A 14 11.71 17.64 -4.84
CA ALA A 14 12.71 18.23 -5.72
C ALA A 14 12.73 17.56 -7.11
N TYR A 15 12.74 16.23 -7.18
CA TYR A 15 12.69 15.50 -8.45
C TYR A 15 11.33 15.63 -9.16
N ALA A 16 10.22 15.78 -8.41
CA ALA A 16 8.92 16.06 -8.99
C ALA A 16 8.87 17.46 -9.64
N LEU A 17 9.48 18.47 -9.02
CA LEU A 17 9.61 19.82 -9.58
C LEU A 17 10.51 19.83 -10.82
N ALA A 18 11.65 19.13 -10.77
CA ALA A 18 12.54 18.98 -11.93
C ALA A 18 11.91 18.16 -13.07
N GLY A 19 10.89 17.36 -12.78
CA GLY A 19 10.15 16.55 -13.75
C GLY A 19 10.95 15.39 -14.36
N ASN A 20 12.18 15.15 -13.90
CA ASN A 20 13.05 14.09 -14.40
C ASN A 20 14.10 13.70 -13.36
N MET A 21 14.62 12.47 -13.48
CA MET A 21 15.65 11.93 -12.58
C MET A 21 17.09 12.16 -13.08
N ASN A 22 17.27 12.63 -14.31
CA ASN A 22 18.57 12.81 -14.97
C ASN A 22 19.04 14.27 -14.89
N ILE A 23 18.85 14.89 -13.73
CA ILE A 23 19.25 16.26 -13.42
C ILE A 23 20.34 16.24 -12.35
N ASN A 24 21.36 17.08 -12.49
CA ASN A 24 22.31 17.31 -11.43
C ASN A 24 21.78 18.40 -10.49
N LEU A 25 21.08 17.99 -9.43
CA LEU A 25 20.46 18.90 -8.45
C LEU A 25 21.45 19.87 -7.77
N ALA A 26 22.76 19.61 -7.83
CA ALA A 26 23.79 20.49 -7.28
C ALA A 26 24.11 21.68 -8.19
N THR A 27 23.94 21.54 -9.52
CA THR A 27 24.39 22.54 -10.50
C THR A 27 23.30 23.00 -11.46
N ASP A 28 22.27 22.20 -11.67
CA ASP A 28 21.23 22.46 -12.66
C ASP A 28 20.03 23.14 -11.97
N PRO A 29 19.41 24.15 -12.61
CA PRO A 29 18.22 24.78 -12.07
C PRO A 29 17.03 23.80 -12.11
N LEU A 30 16.21 23.83 -11.06
CA LEU A 30 14.93 23.10 -11.01
C LEU A 30 13.89 23.69 -11.96
N GLY A 31 14.01 24.99 -12.23
CA GLY A 31 13.13 25.74 -13.11
C GLY A 31 13.48 27.22 -13.12
N TYR A 32 12.58 28.03 -13.67
CA TYR A 32 12.71 29.48 -13.71
C TYR A 32 11.56 30.12 -12.96
N ASP A 33 11.83 31.21 -12.25
CA ASP A 33 10.80 31.97 -11.57
C ASP A 33 9.95 32.80 -12.56
N ARG A 34 9.04 33.62 -12.04
CA ARG A 34 8.17 34.48 -12.88
C ARG A 34 8.91 35.57 -13.65
N LYS A 35 10.14 35.90 -13.26
CA LYS A 35 11.00 36.91 -13.88
C LYS A 35 11.96 36.27 -14.89
N GLY A 36 12.04 34.94 -14.93
CA GLY A 36 12.96 34.19 -15.77
C GLY A 36 14.30 33.90 -15.11
N ASP A 37 14.42 34.12 -13.79
CA ASP A 37 15.65 33.83 -13.06
C ASP A 37 15.72 32.33 -12.71
N PRO A 38 16.89 31.68 -12.86
CA PRO A 38 17.04 30.26 -12.55
C PRO A 38 16.92 30.00 -11.04
N VAL A 39 16.11 29.02 -10.66
CA VAL A 39 15.91 28.58 -9.28
C VAL A 39 16.59 27.23 -9.07
N TYR A 40 17.53 27.16 -8.15
CA TYR A 40 18.28 25.95 -7.81
C TYR A 40 17.73 25.27 -6.55
N LEU A 41 18.10 24.01 -6.33
CA LEU A 41 17.67 23.28 -5.14
C LEU A 41 18.05 24.02 -3.85
N LYS A 42 19.27 24.56 -3.77
CA LYS A 42 19.77 25.32 -2.62
C LYS A 42 18.92 26.55 -2.28
N ASP A 43 18.19 27.11 -3.24
CA ASP A 43 17.40 28.33 -3.05
C ASP A 43 16.06 28.03 -2.35
N ILE A 44 15.58 26.78 -2.45
CA ILE A 44 14.30 26.34 -1.87
C ILE A 44 14.49 25.30 -0.75
N TRP A 45 15.72 24.83 -0.52
CA TRP A 45 16.00 23.82 0.48
C TRP A 45 15.94 24.42 1.88
N PRO A 46 15.11 23.89 2.79
CA PRO A 46 14.99 24.46 4.12
C PRO A 46 16.27 24.26 4.92
N SER A 47 16.68 25.28 5.66
CA SER A 47 17.79 25.21 6.59
C SER A 47 17.42 24.38 7.83
N ALA A 48 18.43 23.85 8.53
CA ALA A 48 18.23 23.10 9.78
C ALA A 48 17.47 23.92 10.85
N GLN A 49 17.67 25.25 10.86
CA GLN A 49 16.99 26.15 11.80
C GLN A 49 15.52 26.39 11.44
N GLU A 50 15.17 26.43 10.15
CA GLU A 50 13.77 26.50 9.71
C GLU A 50 13.04 25.20 10.01
N ILE A 51 13.69 24.05 9.80
CA ILE A 51 13.15 22.74 10.16
C ILE A 51 12.93 22.65 11.67
N ALA A 52 13.92 23.03 12.49
CA ALA A 52 13.79 23.00 13.95
C ALA A 52 12.63 23.87 14.44
N ARG A 53 12.51 25.11 13.93
CA ARG A 53 11.39 26.01 14.26
C ARG A 53 10.04 25.43 13.85
N ALA A 54 9.95 24.78 12.68
CA ALA A 54 8.71 24.12 12.26
C ALA A 54 8.35 22.93 13.16
N VAL A 55 9.35 22.15 13.61
CA VAL A 55 9.15 21.03 14.55
C VAL A 55 8.68 21.52 15.92
N GLU A 56 9.15 22.68 16.40
CA GLU A 56 8.69 23.29 17.65
C GLU A 56 7.20 23.66 17.64
N LEU A 57 6.59 23.87 16.46
CA LEU A 57 5.15 24.12 16.34
C LEU A 57 4.30 22.87 16.60
N VAL A 58 4.92 21.67 16.57
CA VAL A 58 4.23 20.41 16.84
C VAL A 58 4.04 20.27 18.35
N SER A 59 2.79 20.33 18.81
CA SER A 59 2.47 20.30 20.24
C SER A 59 1.88 18.95 20.68
N SER A 60 2.02 18.64 21.99
CA SER A 60 1.43 17.44 22.57
C SER A 60 -0.10 17.39 22.44
N ASP A 61 -0.76 18.55 22.37
CA ASP A 61 -2.21 18.63 22.24
C ASP A 61 -2.69 18.25 20.84
N MET A 62 -1.86 18.47 19.80
CA MET A 62 -2.15 17.96 18.46
C MET A 62 -2.25 16.43 18.48
N PHE A 63 -1.33 15.75 19.16
CA PHE A 63 -1.41 14.29 19.30
C PHE A 63 -2.63 13.86 20.13
N ARG A 64 -2.86 14.48 21.29
CA ARG A 64 -4.01 14.12 22.14
C ARG A 64 -5.33 14.23 21.40
N LYS A 65 -5.50 15.28 20.59
CA LYS A 65 -6.69 15.48 19.78
C LYS A 65 -6.88 14.34 18.77
N GLU A 66 -5.88 14.07 17.95
CA GLU A 66 -5.98 13.02 16.93
C GLU A 66 -6.23 11.64 17.56
N TYR A 67 -5.56 11.31 18.67
CA TYR A 67 -5.78 10.05 19.39
C TYR A 67 -7.15 9.93 20.08
N ALA A 68 -7.73 11.05 20.52
CA ALA A 68 -9.08 11.04 21.10
C ALA A 68 -10.15 10.72 20.04
N GLU A 69 -9.93 11.14 18.79
CA GLU A 69 -10.89 11.01 17.69
C GLU A 69 -10.73 9.70 16.89
N VAL A 70 -9.62 8.96 17.04
CA VAL A 70 -9.33 7.71 16.31
C VAL A 70 -10.44 6.66 16.43
N PHE A 71 -11.13 6.58 17.57
CA PHE A 71 -12.17 5.58 17.80
C PHE A 71 -13.58 6.04 17.44
N GLU A 72 -13.78 7.33 17.18
CA GLU A 72 -15.08 7.84 16.76
C GLU A 72 -15.41 7.31 15.37
N GLY A 73 -14.47 7.36 14.43
CA GLY A 73 -14.73 7.01 13.03
C GLY A 73 -15.72 7.98 12.36
N THR A 74 -15.98 7.77 11.07
CA THR A 74 -16.90 8.62 10.30
C THR A 74 -18.36 8.18 10.47
N GLU A 75 -19.31 9.01 10.08
CA GLU A 75 -20.74 8.64 10.07
C GLU A 75 -20.99 7.39 9.23
N GLU A 76 -20.29 7.24 8.10
CA GLU A 76 -20.38 6.02 7.27
C GLU A 76 -19.92 4.79 8.06
N TRP A 77 -18.81 4.88 8.78
CA TRP A 77 -18.32 3.80 9.64
C TRP A 77 -19.31 3.43 10.74
N LYS A 78 -19.87 4.43 11.43
CA LYS A 78 -20.87 4.25 12.51
C LYS A 78 -22.19 3.67 11.99
N SER A 79 -22.55 3.96 10.74
CA SER A 79 -23.79 3.49 10.12
C SER A 79 -23.76 2.03 9.64
N ILE A 80 -22.58 1.38 9.65
CA ILE A 80 -22.45 -0.02 9.27
C ILE A 80 -23.24 -0.87 10.27
N GLN A 81 -24.30 -1.50 9.77
CA GLN A 81 -25.09 -2.43 10.58
C GLN A 81 -24.30 -3.71 10.81
N VAL A 82 -24.10 -4.04 12.08
CA VAL A 82 -23.46 -5.29 12.52
C VAL A 82 -24.40 -6.05 13.44
N GLU A 83 -24.53 -7.35 13.20
CA GLU A 83 -25.24 -8.24 14.11
C GLU A 83 -24.29 -8.69 15.23
N SER A 84 -24.73 -8.61 16.48
CA SER A 84 -23.97 -9.15 17.61
C SER A 84 -24.11 -10.67 17.60
N SER A 85 -23.02 -11.36 17.27
CA SER A 85 -22.94 -12.82 17.21
C SER A 85 -21.52 -13.29 17.48
N ASP A 86 -21.38 -14.45 18.11
CA ASP A 86 -20.09 -15.11 18.34
C ASP A 86 -19.49 -15.67 17.04
N THR A 87 -20.33 -15.87 16.02
CA THR A 87 -19.93 -16.43 14.72
C THR A 87 -20.36 -15.55 13.56
N TYR A 88 -19.56 -15.55 12.49
CA TYR A 88 -19.83 -14.73 11.31
C TYR A 88 -20.96 -15.33 10.45
N GLY A 89 -21.97 -14.51 10.13
CA GLY A 89 -23.07 -14.87 9.24
C GLY A 89 -22.64 -14.94 7.77
N TRP A 90 -22.10 -16.09 7.35
CA TRP A 90 -21.62 -16.29 5.98
C TRP A 90 -22.72 -16.10 4.92
N GLN A 91 -22.47 -15.23 3.94
CA GLN A 91 -23.36 -14.97 2.82
C GLN A 91 -22.91 -15.77 1.59
N SER A 92 -23.80 -16.61 1.04
CA SER A 92 -23.47 -17.53 -0.07
C SER A 92 -23.25 -16.82 -1.41
N ASP A 93 -23.76 -15.60 -1.57
CA ASP A 93 -23.61 -14.75 -2.74
C ASP A 93 -22.46 -13.73 -2.60
N SER A 94 -21.88 -13.56 -1.41
CA SER A 94 -20.79 -12.61 -1.17
C SER A 94 -19.58 -12.91 -2.04
N THR A 95 -19.05 -11.92 -2.75
CA THR A 95 -17.81 -12.09 -3.53
C THR A 95 -16.57 -11.58 -2.79
N TYR A 96 -16.73 -11.08 -1.56
CA TYR A 96 -15.68 -10.42 -0.80
C TYR A 96 -15.24 -11.25 0.42
N ILE A 97 -16.20 -11.77 1.17
CA ILE A 97 -15.96 -12.59 2.37
C ILE A 97 -16.55 -13.97 2.12
N ARG A 98 -15.68 -14.98 2.06
CA ARG A 98 -16.03 -16.38 1.79
C ARG A 98 -15.45 -17.26 2.88
N LEU A 99 -16.22 -18.27 3.32
CA LEU A 99 -15.72 -19.29 4.23
C LEU A 99 -14.64 -20.09 3.52
N SER A 100 -13.44 -20.12 4.09
CA SER A 100 -12.33 -20.88 3.52
C SER A 100 -12.49 -22.37 3.85
N PRO A 101 -12.23 -23.29 2.89
CA PRO A 101 -12.39 -24.73 3.11
C PRO A 101 -11.27 -25.36 3.96
N PHE A 102 -10.34 -24.56 4.50
CA PHE A 102 -9.17 -25.07 5.23
C PHE A 102 -9.51 -25.99 6.41
N PHE A 103 -10.72 -25.88 6.96
CA PHE A 103 -11.15 -26.62 8.15
C PHE A 103 -12.17 -27.73 7.85
N ASP A 104 -12.65 -27.87 6.61
CA ASP A 104 -13.76 -28.77 6.28
C ASP A 104 -13.46 -30.24 6.62
N GLU A 105 -12.19 -30.64 6.49
CA GLU A 105 -11.72 -32.00 6.77
C GLU A 105 -10.83 -32.08 8.02
N MET A 106 -10.76 -31.01 8.81
CA MET A 106 -9.88 -30.94 9.97
C MET A 106 -10.44 -31.79 11.13
N GLN A 107 -9.70 -32.83 11.50
CA GLN A 107 -10.05 -33.68 12.64
C GLN A 107 -9.56 -33.07 13.96
N ALA A 108 -10.25 -33.38 15.06
CA ALA A 108 -9.85 -32.96 16.40
C ALA A 108 -8.46 -33.47 16.82
N GLN A 109 -8.06 -34.63 16.29
CA GLN A 109 -6.70 -35.13 16.39
C GLN A 109 -6.05 -35.12 15.00
N PRO A 110 -4.85 -34.54 14.84
CA PRO A 110 -4.19 -34.50 13.54
C PRO A 110 -3.79 -35.91 13.11
N ALA A 111 -4.03 -36.23 11.84
CA ALA A 111 -3.51 -37.44 11.24
C ALA A 111 -1.97 -37.45 11.26
N PRO A 112 -1.33 -38.63 11.37
CA PRO A 112 0.12 -38.72 11.29
C PRO A 112 0.61 -38.22 9.92
N VAL A 113 1.74 -37.52 9.92
CA VAL A 113 2.44 -37.10 8.69
C VAL A 113 2.80 -38.34 7.87
N LYS A 114 2.53 -38.30 6.57
CA LYS A 114 2.84 -39.38 5.62
C LYS A 114 3.80 -38.88 4.56
N ASP A 115 4.58 -39.80 4.01
CA ASP A 115 5.45 -39.53 2.89
C ASP A 115 4.64 -39.16 1.63
N ILE A 116 5.17 -38.21 0.86
CA ILE A 116 4.60 -37.79 -0.43
C ILE A 116 5.32 -38.57 -1.53
N HIS A 117 4.61 -39.47 -2.22
CA HIS A 117 5.15 -40.25 -3.34
C HIS A 117 4.59 -39.77 -4.68
N GLY A 118 5.42 -39.73 -5.72
CA GLY A 118 4.99 -39.41 -7.09
C GLY A 118 4.62 -37.95 -7.33
N ALA A 119 5.02 -37.02 -6.45
CA ALA A 119 4.78 -35.59 -6.65
C ALA A 119 5.47 -35.08 -7.93
N ARG A 120 4.83 -34.11 -8.59
CA ARG A 120 5.38 -33.40 -9.75
C ARG A 120 5.81 -32.00 -9.33
N ILE A 121 6.85 -31.50 -9.98
CA ILE A 121 7.31 -30.13 -9.78
C ILE A 121 6.25 -29.17 -10.34
N LEU A 122 5.64 -28.34 -9.49
CA LEU A 122 4.66 -27.32 -9.89
C LEU A 122 5.34 -26.09 -10.51
N ALA A 123 6.48 -25.67 -9.94
CA ALA A 123 7.28 -24.56 -10.43
C ALA A 123 8.76 -24.78 -10.09
N MET A 124 9.64 -24.43 -11.02
CA MET A 124 11.08 -24.28 -10.77
C MET A 124 11.39 -22.79 -10.85
N LEU A 125 11.85 -22.21 -9.74
CA LEU A 125 12.07 -20.78 -9.62
C LEU A 125 13.57 -20.50 -9.42
N GLY A 126 14.02 -19.36 -9.91
CA GLY A 126 15.39 -18.87 -9.66
C GLY A 126 15.49 -18.09 -8.36
N ASP A 127 16.53 -17.28 -8.23
CA ASP A 127 16.77 -16.46 -7.05
C ASP A 127 15.84 -15.23 -6.98
N SER A 128 15.75 -14.63 -5.79
CA SER A 128 15.04 -13.36 -5.54
C SER A 128 13.52 -13.37 -5.77
N VAL A 129 12.88 -14.52 -5.62
CA VAL A 129 11.41 -14.62 -5.57
C VAL A 129 10.90 -13.97 -4.28
N THR A 130 10.28 -12.82 -4.41
CA THR A 130 9.58 -12.13 -3.29
C THR A 130 8.15 -12.63 -3.14
N THR A 131 7.53 -12.35 -1.99
CA THR A 131 6.12 -12.65 -1.71
C THR A 131 5.16 -12.01 -2.72
N ASP A 132 5.49 -10.84 -3.28
CA ASP A 132 4.69 -10.20 -4.33
C ASP A 132 4.62 -11.03 -5.63
N HIS A 133 5.63 -11.87 -5.90
CA HIS A 133 5.60 -12.79 -7.05
C HIS A 133 4.64 -13.97 -6.81
N ILE A 134 4.50 -14.39 -5.55
CA ILE A 134 3.65 -15.52 -5.15
C ILE A 134 2.20 -15.04 -4.94
N PHE A 135 2.03 -13.83 -4.39
CA PHE A 135 0.75 -13.22 -4.05
C PHE A 135 0.69 -11.77 -4.57
N PRO A 136 0.29 -11.57 -5.85
CA PRO A 136 0.29 -10.25 -6.45
C PRO A 136 -0.82 -9.37 -5.86
N GLY A 137 -0.45 -8.34 -5.09
CA GLY A 137 -1.39 -7.53 -4.29
C GLY A 137 -2.14 -6.41 -5.02
N ARG A 138 -1.99 -6.21 -6.35
CA ARG A 138 -2.47 -4.97 -6.99
C ARG A 138 -3.28 -5.08 -8.29
N GLN A 139 -3.14 -6.14 -9.10
CA GLN A 139 -3.83 -6.18 -10.39
C GLN A 139 -4.25 -7.60 -10.77
N TYR A 140 -5.56 -7.78 -10.98
CA TYR A 140 -6.09 -8.93 -11.70
C TYR A 140 -6.03 -8.63 -13.19
N GLN A 141 -5.35 -9.48 -13.97
CA GLN A 141 -5.39 -9.36 -15.42
C GLN A 141 -6.81 -9.63 -15.93
N ALA A 142 -7.32 -8.76 -16.80
CA ALA A 142 -8.62 -8.94 -17.42
C ALA A 142 -8.63 -10.27 -18.19
N GLY A 143 -9.43 -11.24 -17.74
CA GLY A 143 -9.61 -12.54 -18.40
C GLY A 143 -9.44 -13.77 -17.50
N GLN A 144 -8.83 -13.65 -16.32
CA GLN A 144 -8.78 -14.76 -15.36
C GLN A 144 -9.97 -14.71 -14.39
N SER A 145 -10.77 -15.78 -14.40
CA SER A 145 -11.88 -16.10 -13.49
C SER A 145 -12.85 -14.96 -13.14
N ARG A 146 -13.42 -14.31 -14.17
CA ARG A 146 -14.68 -13.56 -14.06
C ARG A 146 -15.81 -14.16 -14.91
N ARG A 147 -15.73 -15.44 -15.27
CA ARG A 147 -16.72 -16.08 -16.15
C ARG A 147 -18.08 -16.39 -15.50
N THR A 148 -18.25 -16.19 -14.19
CA THR A 148 -19.51 -16.51 -13.49
C THR A 148 -20.04 -15.42 -12.56
N LEU A 149 -19.36 -14.30 -12.40
CA LEU A 149 -19.81 -13.24 -11.48
C LEU A 149 -19.93 -11.92 -12.23
N SER A 150 -21.14 -11.37 -12.23
CA SER A 150 -21.62 -10.19 -12.96
C SER A 150 -21.02 -8.86 -12.46
N ALA A 151 -19.70 -8.82 -12.23
CA ALA A 151 -18.99 -7.60 -11.89
C ALA A 151 -18.39 -7.00 -13.18
N LYS A 152 -19.04 -5.96 -13.70
CA LYS A 152 -18.49 -5.16 -14.82
C LYS A 152 -17.26 -4.38 -14.32
N PRO A 153 -16.18 -4.27 -15.13
CA PRO A 153 -15.10 -3.34 -14.83
C PRO A 153 -15.64 -1.90 -14.82
N ARG A 154 -15.24 -1.10 -13.83
CA ARG A 154 -15.48 0.35 -13.85
C ARG A 154 -14.65 0.96 -15.00
N ARG A 155 -15.30 1.76 -15.82
CA ARG A 155 -14.67 2.59 -16.85
C ARG A 155 -13.80 3.66 -16.22
#